data_AF-A0A6N2USS4-F1
#
_entry.id   AF-A0A6N2USS4-F1
#
_cell.length_a   1.000
_cell.length_b   1.000
_cell.length_c   1.000
_cell.angle_alpha   90.00
_cell.angle_beta   90.00
_cell.angle_gamma   90.00
#
_symmetry.space_group_name_H-M   'P 1'
#
loop_
_entity.id
_entity.type
_entity.pdbx_description
1 polymer ?
#
loop_
_entity_poly.entity_id
_entity_poly.type
_entity_poly.pdbx_seq_one_letter_code
_entity_poly.pdbx_strand_id
1 'polypeptide(L)'
;MKLLELIIECHRDNERQGPGSEDATLKALSYISYLNEKTKILDIGCGTGGQTITLAKNTASQITAVDMFPQTTTNLGYVSIYERGYVPHNLRG
;
A
#
# COMPACT_ATOMS: atom_id res chain seq x y z
N MET A 1 1.69 27.13 2.34
CA MET A 1 1.54 25.66 2.31
C MET A 1 0.34 25.10 3.10
N LYS A 2 -0.55 25.94 3.65
CA LYS A 2 -1.64 25.50 4.55
C LYS A 2 -2.70 24.57 3.93
N LEU A 3 -2.99 24.71 2.64
CA LEU A 3 -4.02 23.90 1.96
C LEU A 3 -3.61 22.43 1.83
N LEU A 4 -2.35 22.16 1.49
CA LEU A 4 -1.87 20.79 1.30
C LEU A 4 -1.86 20.01 2.63
N GLU A 5 -1.49 20.67 3.72
CA GLU A 5 -1.56 20.09 5.07
C GLU A 5 -2.99 19.69 5.44
N LEU A 6 -3.98 20.54 5.16
CA LEU A 6 -5.40 20.23 5.40
C LEU A 6 -5.89 19.06 4.54
N ILE A 7 -5.44 18.97 3.28
CA ILE A 7 -5.79 17.83 2.41
C ILE A 7 -5.20 16.54 2.98
N ILE A 8 -3.92 16.56 3.40
CA ILE A 8 -3.27 15.39 4.02
C ILE A 8 -4.01 14.99 5.30
N GLU A 9 -4.30 15.94 6.18
CA GLU A 9 -5.02 15.69 7.43
C GLU A 9 -6.41 15.08 7.20
N CYS A 10 -7.14 15.55 6.19
CA CYS A 10 -8.46 15.02 5.85
C CYS A 10 -8.42 13.58 5.31
N HIS A 11 -7.29 13.11 4.76
CA HIS A 11 -7.21 11.83 4.05
C HIS A 11 -6.31 10.79 4.73
N ARG A 12 -5.41 11.20 5.64
CA ARG A 12 -4.40 10.32 6.23
C ARG A 12 -4.96 9.16 7.05
N ASP A 13 -6.17 9.28 7.57
CA ASP A 13 -6.82 8.23 8.38
C ASP A 13 -7.81 7.38 7.56
N ASN A 14 -8.03 7.72 6.29
CA ASN A 14 -8.86 6.92 5.40
C ASN A 14 -8.07 5.68 4.94
N GLU A 15 -8.74 4.52 4.92
CA GLU A 15 -8.15 3.29 4.36
C GLU A 15 -7.70 3.46 2.91
N ARG A 16 -8.42 4.29 2.14
CA ARG A 16 -7.99 4.75 0.81
C ARG A 16 -8.26 6.23 0.62
N GLN A 17 -7.38 6.86 -0.15
CA GLN A 17 -7.38 8.30 -0.42
C GLN A 17 -8.00 8.64 -1.77
N GLY A 18 -8.50 7.62 -2.47
CA GLY A 18 -9.20 7.74 -3.75
C GLY A 18 -10.16 6.58 -4.02
N PRO A 19 -10.97 6.69 -5.09
CA PRO A 19 -11.92 5.65 -5.49
C PRO A 19 -11.26 4.29 -5.73
N GLY A 20 -12.05 3.22 -5.58
CA GLY A 20 -11.60 1.84 -5.82
C GLY A 20 -12.27 0.82 -4.89
N SER A 21 -11.82 -0.42 -4.95
CA SER A 21 -12.19 -1.51 -4.03
C SER A 21 -11.14 -2.60 -4.06
N GLU A 22 -11.16 -3.52 -3.09
CA GLU A 22 -10.34 -4.73 -3.15
C GLU A 22 -10.62 -5.52 -4.43
N ASP A 23 -11.90 -5.69 -4.79
CA ASP A 23 -12.30 -6.37 -6.03
C ASP A 23 -11.72 -5.73 -7.29
N ALA A 24 -11.67 -4.39 -7.35
CA ALA A 24 -11.06 -3.69 -8.47
C ALA A 24 -9.54 -3.96 -8.54
N THR A 25 -8.85 -3.95 -7.40
CA THR A 25 -7.43 -4.31 -7.31
C THR A 25 -7.18 -5.75 -7.73
N LEU A 26 -7.97 -6.71 -7.24
CA LEU A 26 -7.86 -8.13 -7.60
C LEU A 26 -8.18 -8.36 -9.08
N LYS A 27 -9.18 -7.65 -9.62
CA LYS A 27 -9.52 -7.75 -11.03
C LYS A 27 -8.37 -7.27 -11.90
N ALA A 28 -7.75 -6.14 -11.56
CA ALA A 28 -6.57 -5.65 -12.26
C ALA A 28 -5.40 -6.64 -12.14
N LEU A 29 -5.16 -7.17 -10.93
CA LEU A 29 -4.11 -8.17 -10.68
C LEU A 29 -4.31 -9.43 -11.51
N SER A 30 -5.56 -9.89 -11.68
CA SER A 30 -5.91 -11.10 -12.44
C SER A 30 -5.53 -11.04 -13.93
N TYR A 31 -5.35 -9.83 -14.48
CA TYR A 31 -4.91 -9.66 -15.86
C TYR A 31 -3.39 -9.78 -16.03
N ILE A 32 -2.63 -9.79 -14.94
CA ILE A 32 -1.17 -9.87 -14.97
C ILE A 32 -0.76 -11.33 -14.79
N SER A 33 -0.30 -11.95 -15.87
CA SER A 33 0.27 -13.30 -15.84
C SER A 33 1.68 -13.33 -15.22
N TYR A 34 2.05 -14.45 -14.60
CA TYR A 34 3.40 -14.75 -14.09
C TYR A 34 3.89 -13.93 -12.89
N LEU A 35 2.98 -13.55 -11.99
CA LEU A 35 3.38 -13.02 -10.68
C LEU A 35 3.97 -14.13 -9.82
N ASN A 36 5.23 -13.96 -9.43
CA ASN A 36 5.96 -14.87 -8.54
C ASN A 36 6.86 -14.06 -7.59
N GLU A 37 7.60 -14.75 -6.73
CA GLU A 37 8.50 -14.18 -5.73
C GLU A 37 9.65 -13.34 -6.30
N LYS A 38 10.02 -13.56 -7.57
CA LYS A 38 11.05 -12.77 -8.27
C LYS A 38 10.50 -11.52 -8.92
N THR A 39 9.18 -11.42 -9.08
CA THR A 39 8.53 -10.24 -9.62
C THR A 39 8.63 -9.08 -8.63
N LYS A 40 8.97 -7.91 -9.15
CA LYS A 40 9.07 -6.66 -8.38
C LYS A 40 7.98 -5.71 -8.84
N ILE A 41 7.13 -5.29 -7.90
CA ILE A 41 6.03 -4.36 -8.13
C ILE A 41 6.41 -3.01 -7.49
N LEU A 42 6.14 -1.91 -8.19
CA LEU A 42 6.26 -0.56 -7.67
C LEU A 42 4.87 0.08 -7.62
N ASP A 43 4.41 0.45 -6.42
CA ASP A 43 3.17 1.18 -6.18
C ASP A 43 3.49 2.67 -5.94
N ILE A 44 3.12 3.53 -6.89
CA ILE A 44 3.45 4.97 -6.91
C ILE A 44 2.24 5.77 -6.43
N GLY A 45 2.43 6.63 -5.43
CA GLY A 45 1.32 7.35 -4.81
C GLY A 45 0.49 6.42 -3.94
N CYS A 46 1.18 5.57 -3.17
CA CYS A 46 0.55 4.50 -2.41
C CYS A 46 -0.39 5.00 -1.29
N GLY A 47 -0.27 6.28 -0.87
CA GLY A 47 -1.06 6.86 0.20
C GLY A 47 -0.94 6.07 1.50
N THR A 48 -2.08 5.80 2.13
CA THR A 48 -2.20 4.90 3.29
C THR A 48 -1.99 3.42 2.97
N GLY A 49 -1.96 3.04 1.70
CA GLY A 49 -1.55 1.70 1.30
C GLY A 49 -2.66 0.65 1.30
N GLY A 50 -3.94 1.00 1.38
CA GLY A 50 -5.04 0.03 1.36
C GLY A 50 -4.98 -0.92 0.14
N GLN A 51 -4.72 -0.37 -1.05
CA GLN A 51 -4.50 -1.15 -2.27
C GLN A 51 -3.17 -1.91 -2.24
N THR A 52 -2.11 -1.33 -1.67
CA THR A 52 -0.80 -1.99 -1.53
C THR A 52 -0.90 -3.24 -0.66
N ILE A 53 -1.65 -3.18 0.44
CA ILE A 53 -1.92 -4.32 1.33
C ILE A 53 -2.75 -5.38 0.59
N THR A 54 -3.74 -4.97 -0.20
CA THR A 54 -4.52 -5.89 -1.04
C THR A 54 -3.62 -6.62 -2.03
N LEU A 55 -2.69 -5.92 -2.70
CA LEU A 55 -1.67 -6.54 -3.55
C LEU A 55 -0.81 -7.52 -2.75
N ALA A 56 -0.24 -7.10 -1.61
CA ALA A 56 0.64 -7.93 -0.80
C ALA A 56 -0.01 -9.22 -0.29
N LYS A 57 -1.31 -9.20 0.00
CA LYS A 57 -2.07 -10.39 0.42
C LYS A 57 -2.34 -11.38 -0.73
N ASN A 58 -2.28 -10.92 -1.98
CA ASN A 58 -2.73 -11.68 -3.16
C ASN A 58 -1.64 -11.92 -4.20
N THR A 59 -0.38 -11.59 -3.88
CA THR A 59 0.78 -11.97 -4.69
C THR A 59 1.95 -12.36 -3.80
N ALA A 60 2.81 -13.25 -4.31
CA ALA A 60 4.10 -13.58 -3.70
C ALA A 60 5.19 -12.55 -4.04
N SER A 61 4.90 -11.58 -4.91
CA SER A 61 5.86 -10.61 -5.42
C SER A 61 6.35 -9.63 -4.35
N GLN A 62 7.59 -9.17 -4.51
CA GLN A 62 8.12 -8.07 -3.71
C GLN A 62 7.48 -6.76 -4.17
N ILE A 63 6.89 -6.01 -3.23
CA ILE A 63 6.27 -4.71 -3.51
C ILE A 63 7.11 -3.62 -2.86
N THR A 64 7.45 -2.58 -3.62
CA THR A 64 7.97 -1.30 -3.13
C THR A 64 6.86 -0.27 -3.28
N ALA A 65 6.48 0.38 -2.18
CA ALA A 65 5.43 1.39 -2.17
C ALA A 65 6.05 2.75 -1.85
N VAL A 66 5.76 3.75 -2.68
CA VAL A 66 6.31 5.10 -2.54
C VAL A 66 5.20 6.14 -2.55
N ASP A 67 5.31 7.11 -1.66
CA ASP A 67 4.46 8.30 -1.65
C ASP A 67 5.33 9.53 -1.40
N MET A 68 4.87 10.69 -1.87
CA MET A 68 5.56 11.97 -1.68
C MET A 68 5.37 12.50 -0.26
N PHE A 69 4.33 12.05 0.45
CA PHE A 69 3.94 12.56 1.76
C PHE A 69 4.12 11.50 2.85
N PRO A 70 5.15 11.58 3.70
CA PRO A 70 5.39 10.59 4.76
C PRO A 70 4.22 10.40 5.74
N GLN A 71 3.35 11.40 5.89
CA GLN A 71 2.20 11.35 6.78
C GLN A 71 1.09 10.41 6.28
N THR A 72 1.05 10.13 4.98
CA THR A 72 0.05 9.24 4.38
C THR A 72 0.43 7.78 4.54
N THR A 73 1.72 7.44 4.68
CA THR A 73 2.20 6.04 4.74
C THR A 73 2.04 5.36 6.11
N THR A 74 1.29 5.94 7.03
CA THR A 74 1.15 5.50 8.43
C THR A 74 0.70 4.04 8.58
N ASN A 75 -0.13 3.53 7.66
CA ASN A 75 -0.64 2.15 7.69
C ASN A 75 0.24 1.14 6.92
N LEU A 76 1.32 1.61 6.27
CA LEU A 76 2.23 0.77 5.49
C LEU A 76 3.35 0.16 6.32
N GLY A 77 3.62 0.64 7.55
CA GLY A 77 4.63 0.09 8.47
C GLY A 77 5.84 -0.54 7.77
N TYR A 78 6.68 0.25 7.07
CA TYR A 78 7.78 -0.27 6.24
C TYR A 78 7.40 -1.54 5.43
N VAL A 79 6.65 -1.39 4.33
CA VAL A 79 6.57 -2.43 3.28
C VAL A 79 7.88 -2.46 2.49
N SER A 80 8.94 -2.93 3.15
CA SER A 80 10.03 -3.61 2.49
C SER A 80 9.78 -5.08 2.77
N ILE A 81 9.08 -5.79 1.87
CA ILE A 81 8.89 -7.23 1.99
C ILE A 81 10.25 -7.90 1.70
N TYR A 82 11.14 -7.88 2.70
CA TYR A 82 12.25 -8.82 2.80
C TYR A 82 11.73 -9.94 3.71
N GLU A 83 11.26 -11.01 3.08
CA GLU A 83 10.97 -12.32 3.67
C GLU A 83 10.21 -12.34 5.02
N ARG A 84 8.96 -12.84 4.95
CA ARG A 84 8.10 -13.33 6.05
C ARG A 84 7.42 -12.27 6.92
N GLY A 85 6.10 -12.19 6.71
CA GLY A 85 5.12 -11.82 7.74
C GLY A 85 4.90 -10.33 7.88
N TYR A 86 3.71 -9.88 7.46
CA TYR A 86 3.17 -8.60 7.91
C TYR A 86 2.97 -8.66 9.43
N VAL A 87 3.74 -7.85 10.18
CA VAL A 87 3.56 -7.68 11.64
C VAL A 87 3.17 -6.23 11.90
N PRO A 88 1.90 -5.93 12.20
CA PRO A 88 1.47 -4.58 12.53
C PRO A 88 2.18 -4.07 13.80
N HIS A 89 2.59 -2.80 13.78
CA HIS A 89 3.42 -2.19 14.84
C HIS A 89 2.71 -2.09 16.20
N ASN A 90 1.39 -2.22 16.21
CA ASN A 90 0.49 -2.21 17.37
C ASN A 90 0.46 -3.55 18.15
N LEU A 91 1.36 -4.49 17.86
CA LEU A 91 1.54 -5.75 18.60
C LEU A 91 2.93 -5.91 19.25
N ARG A 92 3.75 -4.86 19.31
CA ARG A 92 4.95 -4.85 20.15
C ARG A 92 4.67 -3.99 21.38
N GLY A 93 4.45 -4.68 22.52
CA GLY A 93 4.58 -4.06 23.83
C GLY A 93 6.01 -3.62 24.10
#